data_AF-A0A5N1J4Z9-F1
#
_entry.id   AF-A0A5N1J4Z9-F1
#
_cell.length_a   1.000
_cell.length_b   1.000
_cell.length_c   1.000
_cell.angle_alpha   90.00
_cell.angle_beta   90.00
_cell.angle_gamma   90.00
#
_symmetry.space_group_name_H-M   'P 1'
#
loop_
_entity.id
_entity.type
_entity.pdbx_description
1 polymer ?
#
loop_
_entity_poly.entity_id
_entity_poly.type
_entity_poly.pdbx_seq_one_letter_code
_entity_poly.pdbx_strand_id
1 'polypeptide(L)'
;MTEGRQRKLDFLAKTGMFSIAGFFLAALPIIGIIGIQQLLNLIGIECSIAWGLIWVLTFIGCVLSPIVFIRFIQRTTLDNEAIGKRLLVFNILEYTFIQTSLGYFFTNGQTLCYLSDGQSGLEFVFTGWLAIPILLILSYIFNQVRAARKKQEELEYQN
;
A
#
# COMPACT_ATOMS: atom_id res chain seq x y z
N MET A 1 3.36 -35.20 18.26
CA MET A 1 2.27 -34.22 18.18
C MET A 1 2.84 -32.86 18.56
N THR A 2 3.29 -32.08 17.58
CA THR A 2 3.70 -30.69 17.82
C THR A 2 2.44 -29.85 17.86
N GLU A 3 2.05 -29.42 19.06
CA GLU A 3 1.11 -28.32 19.25
C GLU A 3 1.61 -27.13 18.43
N GLY A 4 1.03 -26.95 17.25
CA GLY A 4 1.23 -25.77 16.43
C GLY A 4 0.63 -24.60 17.18
N ARG A 5 1.42 -23.93 18.01
CA ARG A 5 1.11 -22.62 18.60
C ARG A 5 0.63 -21.72 17.46
N GLN A 6 -0.68 -21.58 17.28
CA GLN A 6 -1.27 -20.68 16.28
C GLN A 6 -0.79 -19.27 16.65
N ARG A 7 0.27 -18.79 15.99
CA ARG A 7 0.80 -17.46 16.26
C ARG A 7 -0.32 -16.47 15.96
N LYS A 8 -0.64 -15.64 16.94
CA LYS A 8 -1.53 -14.49 16.78
C LYS A 8 -1.00 -13.68 15.58
N LEU A 9 -1.85 -13.46 14.58
CA LEU A 9 -1.46 -12.61 13.45
C LEU A 9 -1.31 -11.19 13.96
N ASP A 10 -0.09 -10.67 13.84
CA ASP A 10 0.24 -9.29 14.13
C ASP A 10 0.47 -8.56 12.80
N PHE A 11 -0.46 -7.67 12.45
CA PHE A 11 -0.37 -6.88 11.23
C PHE A 11 0.82 -5.94 11.27
N LEU A 12 1.09 -5.32 12.43
CA LEU A 12 2.19 -4.38 12.60
C LEU A 12 3.55 -5.07 12.41
N ALA A 13 3.74 -6.26 12.98
CA ALA A 13 4.99 -7.01 12.81
C ALA A 13 5.22 -7.40 11.34
N LYS A 14 4.18 -7.88 10.65
CA LYS A 14 4.28 -8.24 9.22
C LYS A 14 4.53 -7.04 8.32
N THR A 15 3.84 -5.93 8.58
CA THR A 15 4.09 -4.69 7.85
C THR A 15 5.46 -4.11 8.18
N GLY A 16 5.95 -4.24 9.41
CA GLY A 16 7.31 -3.86 9.77
C GLY A 16 8.37 -4.58 8.94
N MET A 17 8.24 -5.90 8.76
CA MET A 17 9.13 -6.66 7.87
C MET A 17 9.05 -6.18 6.42
N PHE A 18 7.84 -5.89 5.93
CA PHE A 18 7.65 -5.30 4.61
C PHE A 18 8.31 -3.92 4.51
N SER A 19 8.15 -3.05 5.50
CA SER A 19 8.70 -1.70 5.53
C SER A 19 10.22 -1.68 5.52
N ILE A 20 10.88 -2.66 6.15
CA ILE A 20 12.34 -2.82 6.06
C ILE A 20 12.73 -3.07 4.60
N ALA A 21 12.08 -4.01 3.91
CA ALA A 21 12.33 -4.26 2.50
C ALA A 21 12.01 -3.02 1.63
N GLY A 22 10.87 -2.38 1.89
CA GLY A 22 10.41 -1.17 1.20
C GLY A 22 11.34 0.03 1.38
N PHE A 23 12.06 0.13 2.50
CA PHE A 23 13.06 1.17 2.71
C PHE A 23 14.22 1.08 1.70
N PHE A 24 14.73 -0.13 1.47
CA PHE A 24 15.83 -0.38 0.51
C PHE A 24 15.34 -0.43 -0.94
N LEU A 25 14.09 -0.84 -1.16
CA LEU A 25 13.49 -1.03 -2.47
C LEU A 25 12.50 0.07 -2.86
N ALA A 26 12.62 1.25 -2.24
CA ALA A 26 11.70 2.38 -2.46
C ALA A 26 11.62 2.81 -3.94
N ALA A 27 12.64 2.53 -4.75
CA ALA A 27 12.63 2.86 -6.17
C ALA A 27 11.85 1.85 -7.05
N LEU A 28 11.59 0.63 -6.59
CA LEU A 28 10.97 -0.42 -7.42
C LEU A 28 9.55 -0.06 -7.91
N PRO A 29 8.64 0.50 -7.08
CA PRO A 29 7.30 0.82 -7.54
C PRO A 29 7.28 1.87 -8.65
N ILE A 30 8.26 2.77 -8.67
CA ILE A 30 8.41 3.80 -9.71
C ILE A 30 8.56 3.15 -11.08
N ILE A 31 9.35 2.08 -11.19
CA ILE A 31 9.55 1.34 -12.45
C ILE A 31 8.21 0.81 -12.95
N GLY A 32 7.39 0.26 -12.05
CA GLY A 32 6.04 -0.20 -12.39
C GLY A 32 5.13 0.92 -12.88
N ILE A 33 5.16 2.08 -12.22
CA ILE A 33 4.35 3.25 -12.58
C ILE A 33 4.79 3.85 -13.92
N ILE A 34 6.10 3.96 -14.17
CA ILE A 34 6.63 4.36 -15.48
C ILE A 34 6.18 3.36 -16.55
N GLY A 35 6.21 2.06 -16.27
CA GLY A 35 5.67 1.03 -17.17
C GLY A 35 4.20 1.28 -17.53
N ILE A 36 3.36 1.60 -16.55
CA ILE A 36 1.94 1.93 -16.78
C ILE A 36 1.82 3.20 -17.62
N GLN A 37 2.60 4.24 -17.31
CA GLN A 37 2.63 5.48 -18.08
C GLN A 37 3.01 5.22 -19.55
N GLN A 38 4.02 4.38 -19.81
CA GLN A 38 4.42 4.01 -21.17
C GLN A 38 3.32 3.23 -21.89
N LEU A 39 2.62 2.33 -21.21
CA LEU A 39 1.45 1.63 -21.78
C LEU A 39 0.33 2.61 -22.17
N LEU A 40 0.06 3.63 -21.35
CA LEU A 40 -0.91 4.67 -21.67
C LEU A 40 -0.47 5.51 -22.88
N ASN A 41 0.83 5.80 -23.02
CA ASN A 41 1.36 6.47 -24.20
C ASN A 41 1.19 5.62 -25.47
N LEU A 42 1.37 4.29 -25.39
CA LEU A 42 1.21 3.40 -26.54
C LEU A 42 -0.23 3.36 -27.07
N ILE A 43 -1.22 3.63 -26.22
CA ILE A 43 -2.63 3.76 -26.64
C ILE A 43 -3.00 5.19 -27.05
N GLY A 44 -2.03 6.09 -27.17
CA GLY A 44 -2.19 7.46 -27.68
C GLY A 44 -2.48 8.53 -26.64
N ILE A 45 -2.36 8.23 -25.33
CA ILE A 45 -2.53 9.24 -24.28
C ILE A 45 -1.23 10.03 -24.11
N GLU A 46 -1.31 11.36 -24.10
CA GLU A 46 -0.14 12.20 -23.86
C GLU A 46 0.47 11.95 -22.48
N CYS A 47 1.80 11.97 -22.41
CA CYS A 47 2.55 11.64 -21.19
C CYS A 47 2.12 12.45 -19.95
N SER A 48 1.92 13.77 -20.08
CA SER A 48 1.47 14.60 -18.95
C SER A 48 0.06 14.26 -18.50
N ILE A 49 -0.82 13.86 -19.44
CA ILE A 49 -2.19 13.43 -19.13
C ILE A 49 -2.16 12.05 -18.45
N ALA A 50 -1.32 11.14 -18.94
CA ALA A 50 -1.12 9.81 -18.35
C ALA A 50 -0.70 9.90 -16.87
N TRP A 51 0.24 10.79 -16.53
CA TRP A 51 0.62 11.02 -15.13
C TRP A 51 -0.52 11.58 -14.27
N GLY A 52 -1.34 12.49 -14.82
CA GLY A 52 -2.53 13.00 -14.13
C GLY A 52 -3.54 11.89 -13.85
N LEU A 53 -3.79 11.01 -14.82
CA LEU A 53 -4.68 9.85 -14.67
C LEU A 53 -4.15 8.87 -13.63
N ILE A 54 -2.86 8.54 -13.69
CA ILE A 54 -2.19 7.68 -12.71
C ILE A 54 -2.38 8.27 -11.32
N TRP A 55 -2.11 9.57 -11.14
CA TRP A 55 -2.26 10.22 -9.85
C TRP A 55 -3.70 10.14 -9.31
N VAL A 56 -4.71 10.45 -10.12
CA VAL A 56 -6.12 10.34 -9.70
C VAL A 56 -6.45 8.92 -9.26
N LEU A 57 -6.03 7.92 -10.04
CA LEU A 57 -6.27 6.51 -9.74
C LEU A 57 -5.57 6.07 -8.44
N THR A 58 -4.30 6.44 -8.26
CA THR A 58 -3.56 6.09 -7.04
C THR A 58 -4.09 6.82 -5.81
N PHE A 59 -4.55 8.06 -5.97
CA PHE A 59 -5.14 8.82 -4.86
C PHE A 59 -6.46 8.19 -4.39
N ILE A 60 -7.35 7.86 -5.34
CA ILE A 60 -8.59 7.12 -5.04
C ILE A 60 -8.24 5.76 -4.41
N GLY A 61 -7.25 5.06 -4.96
CA GLY A 61 -6.75 3.80 -4.44
C GLY A 61 -6.30 3.91 -2.99
N CYS A 62 -5.48 4.91 -2.66
CA CYS A 62 -4.96 5.16 -1.31
C CYS A 62 -6.09 5.38 -0.28
N VAL A 63 -7.17 6.06 -0.66
CA VAL A 63 -8.29 6.28 0.26
C VAL A 63 -9.17 5.02 0.38
N LEU A 64 -9.44 4.34 -0.72
CA LEU A 64 -10.38 3.21 -0.74
C LEU A 64 -9.77 1.91 -0.23
N SER A 65 -8.49 1.65 -0.48
CA SER A 65 -7.87 0.37 -0.15
C SER A 65 -7.90 0.06 1.36
N PRO A 66 -7.61 1.02 2.29
CA PRO A 66 -7.69 0.77 3.72
C PRO A 66 -9.11 0.44 4.17
N ILE A 67 -10.11 1.12 3.59
CA ILE A 67 -11.54 0.89 3.88
C ILE A 67 -11.94 -0.52 3.44
N VAL A 68 -11.55 -0.92 2.23
CA VAL A 68 -11.81 -2.25 1.69
C VAL A 68 -11.12 -3.32 2.54
N PHE A 69 -9.87 -3.11 2.95
CA PHE A 69 -9.14 -4.06 3.78
C PHE A 69 -9.74 -4.20 5.18
N ILE A 70 -10.17 -3.09 5.81
CA ILE A 70 -10.91 -3.10 7.08
C ILE A 70 -12.18 -3.95 6.96
N ARG A 71 -12.99 -3.72 5.93
CA ARG A 71 -14.20 -4.53 5.71
C ARG A 71 -13.87 -6.00 5.47
N PHE A 72 -12.78 -6.28 4.76
CA PHE A 72 -12.30 -7.64 4.55
C PHE A 72 -11.94 -8.32 5.88
N ILE A 73 -11.10 -7.71 6.72
CA ILE A 73 -10.71 -8.30 8.02
C ILE A 73 -11.88 -8.44 8.99
N GLN A 74 -12.92 -7.61 8.85
CA GLN A 74 -14.13 -7.70 9.66
C GLN A 74 -15.06 -8.84 9.25
N ARG A 75 -15.08 -9.22 7.97
CA ARG A 75 -16.03 -10.21 7.44
C ARG A 75 -15.41 -11.58 7.19
N THR A 76 -14.09 -11.65 7.08
CA THR A 76 -13.41 -12.88 6.66
C THR A 76 -13.37 -13.92 7.77
N THR A 77 -13.57 -15.19 7.43
CA THR A 77 -13.32 -16.35 8.30
C THR A 77 -12.02 -17.06 7.93
N LEU A 78 -11.25 -16.47 7.00
CA LEU A 78 -9.99 -17.03 6.54
C LEU A 78 -8.98 -17.14 7.68
N ASP A 79 -8.08 -18.09 7.52
CA ASP A 79 -7.00 -18.35 8.46
C ASP A 79 -5.95 -17.22 8.46
N ASN A 80 -5.09 -17.24 9.48
CA ASN A 80 -4.07 -16.20 9.67
C ASN A 80 -3.03 -16.14 8.54
N GLU A 81 -2.76 -17.25 7.85
CA GLU A 81 -1.82 -17.29 6.73
C GLU A 81 -2.42 -16.58 5.52
N ALA A 82 -3.65 -16.92 5.13
CA ALA A 82 -4.34 -16.27 4.02
C ALA A 82 -4.55 -14.77 4.25
N ILE A 83 -4.93 -14.36 5.47
CA ILE A 83 -5.03 -12.94 5.83
C ILE A 83 -3.65 -12.27 5.71
N GLY A 84 -2.58 -12.95 6.13
CA GLY A 84 -1.21 -12.45 6.00
C GLY A 84 -0.76 -12.23 4.56
N LYS A 85 -1.12 -13.14 3.64
CA LYS A 85 -0.83 -12.97 2.20
C LYS A 85 -1.58 -11.77 1.63
N ARG A 86 -2.86 -11.59 2.01
CA ARG A 86 -3.64 -10.42 1.60
C ARG A 86 -3.11 -9.11 2.20
N LEU A 87 -2.59 -9.13 3.42
CA LEU A 87 -1.90 -7.98 4.00
C LEU A 87 -0.65 -7.61 3.19
N LEU A 88 0.13 -8.59 2.72
CA LEU A 88 1.30 -8.31 1.89
C LEU A 88 0.89 -7.61 0.58
N VAL A 89 -0.16 -8.11 -0.08
CA VAL A 89 -0.71 -7.48 -1.29
C VAL A 89 -1.21 -6.06 -0.99
N PHE A 90 -1.94 -5.88 0.12
CA PHE A 90 -2.37 -4.57 0.58
C PHE A 90 -1.18 -3.63 0.76
N ASN A 91 -0.13 -4.05 1.48
CA ASN A 91 1.04 -3.23 1.74
C ASN A 91 1.76 -2.83 0.45
N ILE A 92 1.91 -3.74 -0.52
CA ILE A 92 2.53 -3.42 -1.83
C ILE A 92 1.72 -2.37 -2.58
N LEU A 93 0.40 -2.59 -2.70
CA LEU A 93 -0.48 -1.69 -3.42
C LEU A 93 -0.55 -0.32 -2.76
N GLU A 94 -0.78 -0.31 -1.45
CA GLU A 94 -0.95 0.92 -0.68
C GLU A 94 0.36 1.71 -0.57
N TYR A 95 1.51 1.03 -0.43
CA TYR A 95 2.82 1.67 -0.54
C TYR A 95 2.95 2.43 -1.87
N THR A 96 2.64 1.74 -2.97
CA THR A 96 2.71 2.31 -4.31
C THR A 96 1.75 3.49 -4.45
N PHE A 97 0.51 3.34 -3.98
CA PHE A 97 -0.50 4.39 -4.05
C PHE A 97 -0.11 5.63 -3.27
N ILE A 98 0.39 5.48 -2.04
CA ILE A 98 0.85 6.60 -1.23
C ILE A 98 2.07 7.25 -1.88
N GLN A 99 3.07 6.47 -2.29
CA GLN A 99 4.28 6.97 -2.93
C GLN A 99 3.97 7.79 -4.19
N THR A 100 3.15 7.25 -5.09
CA THR A 100 2.76 7.95 -6.33
C THR A 100 1.91 9.18 -6.06
N SER A 101 0.97 9.09 -5.11
CA SER A 101 0.10 10.22 -4.76
C SER A 101 0.86 11.37 -4.12
N LEU A 102 1.83 11.06 -3.25
CA LEU A 102 2.73 12.04 -2.66
C LEU A 102 3.70 12.60 -3.68
N GLY A 103 4.22 11.76 -4.59
CA GLY A 103 5.17 12.16 -5.64
C GLY A 103 4.65 13.34 -6.47
N TYR A 104 3.38 13.34 -6.84
CA TYR A 104 2.76 14.43 -7.59
C TYR A 104 2.75 15.80 -6.87
N PHE A 105 2.88 15.84 -5.54
CA PHE A 105 3.02 17.10 -4.80
C PHE A 105 4.44 17.65 -4.85
N PHE A 106 5.44 16.79 -5.08
CA PHE A 106 6.85 17.18 -5.18
C PHE A 106 7.31 17.37 -6.64
N THR A 107 6.62 16.75 -7.60
CA THR A 107 6.94 16.81 -9.02
C THR A 107 5.69 16.82 -9.88
N ASN A 108 5.75 17.40 -11.07
CA ASN A 108 4.59 17.47 -11.97
C ASN A 108 4.81 16.60 -13.22
N GLY A 109 3.70 16.22 -13.88
CA GLY A 109 3.74 15.38 -15.08
C GLY A 109 4.54 15.98 -16.23
N GLN A 110 4.61 17.30 -16.37
CA GLN A 110 5.42 17.95 -17.41
C GLN A 110 6.92 17.82 -17.11
N THR A 111 7.34 18.02 -15.87
CA THR A 111 8.72 17.82 -15.42
C THR A 111 9.13 16.37 -15.61
N LEU A 112 8.25 15.42 -15.26
CA LEU A 112 8.49 13.99 -15.45
C LEU A 112 8.60 13.56 -16.91
N CYS A 113 7.88 14.22 -17.81
CA CYS A 113 7.83 13.85 -19.23
C CYS A 113 8.87 14.59 -20.08
N TYR A 114 9.25 15.81 -19.71
CA TYR A 114 9.96 16.73 -20.60
C TYR A 114 11.21 17.37 -20.00
N LEU A 115 11.44 17.26 -18.69
CA LEU A 115 12.70 17.71 -18.08
C LEU A 115 13.61 16.54 -17.69
N SER A 116 14.82 16.58 -18.23
CA SER A 116 15.92 15.64 -18.00
C SER A 116 16.90 16.16 -16.94
N ASP A 117 16.43 16.83 -15.88
CA ASP A 117 17.33 17.44 -14.89
C ASP A 117 17.90 16.43 -13.86
N GLY A 118 17.77 15.12 -14.10
CA GLY A 118 18.40 14.07 -13.29
C GLY A 118 17.87 13.95 -11.84
N GLN A 119 16.96 14.83 -11.42
CA GLN A 119 16.44 14.91 -10.05
C GLN A 119 15.12 14.13 -9.85
N SER A 120 14.47 13.74 -10.96
CA SER A 120 13.10 13.19 -11.01
C SER A 120 12.93 11.82 -10.35
N GLY A 121 14.01 11.15 -9.93
CA GLY A 121 13.96 9.85 -9.24
C GLY A 121 14.05 9.93 -7.72
N LEU A 122 14.70 10.96 -7.18
CA LEU A 122 14.99 11.06 -5.76
C LEU A 122 13.74 11.43 -4.95
N GLU A 123 12.88 12.28 -5.50
CA GLU A 123 11.60 12.69 -4.91
C GLU A 123 10.68 11.48 -4.67
N PHE A 124 10.68 10.52 -5.60
CA PHE A 124 9.91 9.29 -5.42
C PHE A 124 10.50 8.37 -4.35
N VAL A 125 11.83 8.31 -4.22
CA VAL A 125 12.46 7.55 -3.11
C VAL A 125 12.07 8.15 -1.77
N PHE A 126 12.11 9.48 -1.63
CA PHE A 126 11.69 10.18 -0.43
C PHE A 126 10.21 9.94 -0.10
N THR A 127 9.33 10.02 -1.09
CA THR A 127 7.89 9.74 -0.88
C THR A 127 7.62 8.27 -0.56
N GLY A 128 8.44 7.35 -1.07
CA GLY A 128 8.44 5.95 -0.66
C GLY A 128 8.79 5.78 0.83
N TRP A 129 9.77 6.52 1.34
CA TRP A 129 10.08 6.54 2.77
C TRP A 129 8.95 7.15 3.61
N LEU A 130 8.26 8.18 3.11
CA LEU A 130 7.09 8.76 3.77
C LEU A 130 5.87 7.82 3.77
N ALA A 131 5.78 6.89 2.82
CA ALA A 131 4.72 5.89 2.82
C ALA A 131 4.85 4.87 3.97
N ILE A 132 6.08 4.59 4.43
CA ILE A 132 6.35 3.63 5.51
C ILE A 132 5.61 3.95 6.82
N PRO A 133 5.75 5.14 7.43
CA PRO A 133 5.05 5.46 8.67
C PRO A 133 3.53 5.38 8.51
N ILE A 134 2.99 5.76 7.35
CA ILE A 134 1.55 5.68 7.06
C ILE A 134 1.09 4.22 7.08
N LEU A 135 1.82 3.31 6.42
CA LEU A 135 1.51 1.87 6.44
C LEU A 135 1.57 1.26 7.83
N LEU A 136 2.53 1.68 8.66
CA LEU A 136 2.65 1.22 10.04
C LEU A 136 1.45 1.69 10.88
N ILE A 137 1.01 2.94 10.72
CA ILE A 137 -0.20 3.46 11.36
C ILE A 137 -1.44 2.67 10.92
N LEU A 138 -1.61 2.43 9.63
CA LEU A 138 -2.73 1.63 9.10
C LEU A 138 -2.71 0.20 9.67
N SER A 139 -1.54 -0.41 9.75
CA SER A 139 -1.38 -1.77 10.30
C SER A 139 -1.68 -1.84 11.79
N TYR A 140 -1.34 -0.79 12.54
CA TYR A 140 -1.77 -0.64 13.93
C TYR A 140 -3.30 -0.56 14.04
N ILE A 141 -3.96 0.22 13.18
CA ILE A 141 -5.42 0.31 13.13
C ILE A 141 -6.04 -1.07 12.82
N PHE A 142 -5.48 -1.83 11.87
CA PHE A 142 -5.97 -3.18 11.55
C PHE A 142 -5.86 -4.15 12.71
N ASN A 143 -4.79 -4.07 13.50
CA ASN A 143 -4.66 -4.83 14.74
C ASN A 143 -5.79 -4.50 15.73
N GLN A 144 -6.12 -3.22 15.90
CA GLN A 144 -7.20 -2.78 16.79
C GLN A 144 -8.57 -3.26 16.31
N VAL A 145 -8.87 -3.08 15.02
CA VAL A 145 -10.13 -3.54 14.41
C VAL A 145 -10.31 -5.04 14.60
N ARG A 146 -9.25 -5.82 14.37
CA ARG A 146 -9.33 -7.28 14.53
C ARG A 146 -9.48 -7.71 15.98
N ALA A 147 -8.82 -7.03 16.91
CA ALA A 147 -8.97 -7.29 18.33
C ALA A 147 -10.40 -6.99 18.82
N ALA A 148 -10.99 -5.88 18.36
CA ALA A 148 -12.37 -5.53 18.68
C ALA A 148 -13.37 -6.58 18.19
N ARG A 149 -13.20 -7.07 16.95
CA ARG A 149 -14.04 -8.14 16.40
C ARG A 149 -13.99 -9.42 17.22
N LYS A 150 -12.79 -9.90 17.57
CA LYS A 150 -12.65 -11.13 18.36
C LYS A 150 -13.36 -11.05 19.71
N LYS A 151 -13.28 -9.88 20.37
CA LYS A 151 -14.00 -9.63 21.62
C LYS A 151 -15.52 -9.71 21.43
N GLN A 152 -16.05 -9.24 20.30
CA GLN A 152 -17.48 -9.35 19.98
C GLN A 152 -17.88 -10.82 19.77
N GLU A 153 -17.10 -11.59 19.02
CA GLU A 153 -17.34 -13.02 18.81
C GLU A 153 -17.30 -13.82 20.13
N GLU A 154 -16.39 -13.47 21.05
CA GLU A 154 -16.30 -14.09 22.38
C GLU A 154 -17.52 -13.76 23.27
N LEU A 155 -18.04 -12.53 23.20
CA LEU A 155 -19.23 -12.11 23.94
C LEU A 155 -20.52 -12.73 23.37
N GLU A 156 -20.61 -12.90 22.05
CA GLU A 156 -21.75 -13.57 21.41
C GLU A 156 -21.81 -15.06 21.77
N TYR A 157 -20.66 -15.72 21.98
CA TYR A 157 -20.62 -17.13 22.39
C TYR A 157 -20.99 -17.35 23.86
N GLN A 158 -20.87 -16.32 24.70
CA GLN A 158 -21.16 -16.41 26.14
C GLN A 158 -22.64 -16.16 26.49
N ASN A 159 -23.44 -15.65 25.55
CA ASN A 159 -24.88 -15.38 25.72
C ASN A 159 -25.73 -16.44 24.99
#